data_AF-A0A5C5FW88-F1
#
_entry.id   AF-A0A5C5FW88-F1
#
_cell.length_a   1.000
_cell.length_b   1.000
_cell.length_c   1.000
_cell.angle_alpha   90.00
_cell.angle_beta   90.00
_cell.angle_gamma   90.00
#
_symmetry.space_group_name_H-M   'P 1'
#
loop_
_entity.id
_entity.type
_entity.pdbx_description
1 polymer ?
#
loop_
_entity_poly.entity_id
_entity_poly.type
_entity_poly.pdbx_seq_one_letter_code
_entity_poly.pdbx_strand_id
1 'polypeptide(L)'
;MEETASEDDDELCDVAYCYELQVEAAHQGSGAGRVLMDALERLARASKMDKAMLTVFKANQQALTFYEKIGYGEDEIDPGRFGVEDVAYKILSKNVAS
;
A
#
# COMPACT_ATOMS: atom_id res chain seq x y z
N MET A 1 -12.30 -35.55 -0.73
CA MET A 1 -10.85 -35.39 -0.87
C MET A 1 -10.58 -33.98 -0.42
N GLU A 2 -10.05 -33.86 0.79
CA GLU A 2 -9.68 -32.59 1.39
C GLU A 2 -8.42 -32.14 0.65
N GLU A 3 -8.57 -31.20 -0.28
CA GLU A 3 -7.40 -30.52 -0.87
C GLU A 3 -6.78 -29.68 0.24
N THR A 4 -5.76 -30.23 0.89
CA THR A 4 -4.81 -29.43 1.65
C THR A 4 -4.13 -28.51 0.65
N ALA A 5 -4.44 -27.21 0.72
CA ALA A 5 -3.66 -26.19 0.01
C ALA A 5 -2.18 -26.45 0.29
N SER A 6 -1.39 -26.64 -0.76
CA SER A 6 0.04 -26.88 -0.68
C SER A 6 0.72 -25.72 0.06
N GLU A 7 1.49 -26.03 1.10
CA GLU A 7 2.20 -25.10 1.98
C GLU A 7 3.39 -24.36 1.31
N ASP A 8 3.43 -24.24 -0.02
CA ASP A 8 4.65 -23.95 -0.80
C ASP A 8 4.57 -22.72 -1.73
N ASP A 9 3.71 -21.70 -1.50
CA ASP A 9 3.76 -20.48 -2.34
C ASP A 9 3.30 -19.15 -1.69
N ASP A 10 3.18 -19.07 -0.35
CA ASP A 10 3.04 -17.77 0.34
C ASP A 10 4.44 -17.26 0.71
N GLU A 11 5.11 -16.60 -0.23
CA GLU A 11 6.34 -15.86 0.07
C GLU A 11 5.99 -14.79 1.12
N LEU A 12 6.39 -15.04 2.37
CA LEU A 12 6.15 -14.11 3.48
C LEU A 12 6.85 -12.78 3.18
N CYS A 13 6.06 -11.73 3.02
CA CYS A 13 6.54 -10.38 2.72
C CYS A 13 6.42 -9.51 3.97
N ASP A 14 7.54 -8.98 4.45
CA ASP A 14 7.59 -8.07 5.59
C ASP A 14 7.22 -6.65 5.13
N VAL A 15 6.16 -6.07 5.70
CA VAL A 15 5.60 -4.80 5.21
C VAL A 15 5.48 -3.73 6.29
N ALA A 16 5.81 -2.49 5.92
CA ALA A 16 5.42 -1.31 6.67
C ALA A 16 4.01 -0.85 6.23
N TYR A 17 3.00 -1.18 7.04
CA TYR A 17 1.61 -0.86 6.73
C TYR A 17 1.19 0.52 7.23
N CYS A 18 0.80 1.42 6.32
CA CYS A 18 0.25 2.73 6.65
C CYS A 18 -1.26 2.61 6.87
N TYR A 19 -1.68 2.68 8.14
CA TYR A 19 -3.10 2.71 8.50
C TYR A 19 -3.75 4.04 8.11
N GLU A 20 -3.08 5.15 8.44
CA GLU A 20 -3.62 6.47 8.22
C GLU A 20 -2.52 7.44 7.79
N LEU A 21 -2.84 8.25 6.76
CA LEU A 21 -2.09 9.43 6.39
C LEU A 21 -3.07 10.59 6.31
N GLN A 22 -2.93 11.55 7.22
CA GLN A 22 -3.81 12.71 7.30
C GLN A 22 -2.95 13.98 7.29
N VAL A 23 -3.33 14.93 6.44
CA VAL A 23 -2.74 16.26 6.39
C VAL A 23 -3.87 17.26 6.48
N GLU A 24 -3.75 18.21 7.42
CA GLU A 24 -4.70 19.28 7.60
C GLU A 24 -4.93 20.02 6.28
N ALA A 25 -6.19 20.38 5.98
CA ALA A 25 -6.59 20.95 4.70
C ALA A 25 -5.76 22.18 4.29
N ALA A 26 -5.40 23.04 5.25
CA ALA A 26 -4.58 24.23 5.02
C ALA A 26 -3.14 23.92 4.54
N HIS A 27 -2.67 22.68 4.75
CA HIS A 27 -1.33 22.23 4.41
C HIS A 27 -1.30 21.18 3.29
N GLN A 28 -2.45 20.84 2.70
CA GLN A 28 -2.50 19.95 1.54
C GLN A 28 -1.88 20.62 0.29
N GLY A 29 -1.36 19.82 -0.64
CA GLY A 29 -0.67 20.33 -1.84
C GLY A 29 0.71 20.95 -1.60
N SER A 30 1.16 21.08 -0.35
CA SER A 30 2.49 21.61 0.01
C SER A 30 3.65 20.60 -0.13
N GLY A 31 3.32 19.32 -0.34
CA GLY A 31 4.28 18.22 -0.31
C GLY A 31 4.38 17.49 1.03
N ALA A 32 3.69 17.94 2.08
CA ALA A 32 3.72 17.30 3.41
C ALA A 32 3.40 15.79 3.37
N GLY A 33 2.37 15.37 2.63
CA GLY A 33 2.03 13.96 2.48
C GLY A 33 3.17 13.13 1.87
N ARG A 34 3.90 13.68 0.89
CA ARG A 34 5.09 13.02 0.32
C ARG A 34 6.19 12.87 1.36
N VAL A 35 6.47 13.93 2.12
CA VAL A 35 7.51 13.89 3.18
C VAL A 35 7.19 12.81 4.21
N LEU A 36 5.93 12.67 4.61
CA LEU A 36 5.49 11.63 5.55
C LEU A 36 5.64 10.22 4.96
N MET A 37 5.23 10.00 3.71
CA MET A 37 5.41 8.70 3.05
C MET A 37 6.89 8.38 2.82
N ASP A 38 7.72 9.35 2.43
CA ASP A 38 9.16 9.16 2.31
C ASP A 38 9.81 8.79 3.66
N ALA A 39 9.29 9.29 4.78
CA ALA A 39 9.75 8.91 6.11
C ALA A 39 9.35 7.47 6.46
N LEU A 40 8.12 7.06 6.15
CA LEU A 40 7.67 5.67 6.28
C LEU A 40 8.56 4.72 5.47
N GLU A 41 8.84 5.05 4.20
CA GLU A 41 9.69 4.24 3.33
C GLU A 41 11.13 4.13 3.85
N ARG A 42 11.68 5.19 4.47
CA ARG A 42 13.00 5.14 5.13
C ARG A 42 12.98 4.24 6.35
N LEU A 43 11.92 4.29 7.16
CA LEU A 43 11.75 3.42 8.32
C LEU A 43 11.63 1.96 7.90
N ALA A 44 10.85 1.69 6.85
CA ALA A 44 10.69 0.37 6.26
C ALA A 44 12.04 -0.20 5.82
N ARG A 45 12.84 0.57 5.06
CA ARG A 45 14.21 0.20 4.69
C ARG A 45 15.12 -0.07 5.88
N ALA A 46 15.12 0.83 6.87
CA ALA A 46 15.95 0.68 8.07
C ALA A 46 15.57 -0.56 8.88
N SER A 47 14.30 -0.98 8.81
CA SER A 47 13.75 -2.15 9.48
C SER A 47 13.80 -3.42 8.63
N LYS A 48 14.41 -3.37 7.43
CA LYS A 48 14.52 -4.48 6.47
C LYS A 48 13.17 -5.03 5.99
N MET A 49 12.18 -4.15 5.85
CA MET A 49 10.90 -4.49 5.23
C MET A 49 11.05 -4.51 3.70
N ASP A 50 10.24 -5.33 3.03
CA ASP A 50 10.21 -5.48 1.58
C ASP A 50 9.39 -4.38 0.91
N LYS A 51 8.22 -4.07 1.48
CA LYS A 51 7.24 -3.13 0.91
C LYS A 51 6.75 -2.10 1.93
N ALA A 52 6.35 -0.93 1.43
CA ALA A 52 5.39 -0.07 2.11
C ALA A 52 4.01 -0.31 1.50
N MET A 53 2.97 -0.44 2.34
CA MET A 53 1.63 -0.87 1.92
C MET A 53 0.54 -0.02 2.58
N LEU A 54 -0.62 0.12 1.93
CA LEU A 54 -1.79 0.83 2.46
C LEU A 54 -3.10 0.35 1.83
N THR A 55 -4.23 0.65 2.48
CA THR A 55 -5.57 0.55 1.87
C THR A 55 -6.12 1.94 1.57
N VAL A 56 -6.77 2.08 0.41
CA VAL A 56 -7.41 3.34 0.00
C VAL A 56 -8.79 3.06 -0.59
N PHE A 57 -9.79 3.87 -0.24
CA PHE A 57 -11.11 3.77 -0.85
C PHE A 57 -11.09 4.15 -2.32
N LYS A 58 -11.78 3.38 -3.17
CA LYS A 58 -11.97 3.67 -4.61
C LYS A 58 -12.62 5.04 -4.84
N ALA A 59 -13.44 5.51 -3.91
CA ALA A 59 -14.07 6.82 -3.97
C ALA A 59 -13.10 7.99 -3.70
N ASN A 60 -11.96 7.74 -3.04
CA ASN A 60 -10.98 8.78 -2.71
C ASN A 60 -9.98 9.01 -3.86
N GLN A 61 -10.48 9.60 -4.93
CA GLN A 61 -9.70 9.82 -6.16
C GLN A 61 -8.47 10.72 -5.96
N GLN A 62 -8.56 11.68 -5.04
CA GLN A 62 -7.42 12.54 -4.71
C GLN A 62 -6.27 11.73 -4.09
N ALA A 63 -6.58 10.83 -3.14
CA ALA A 63 -5.58 9.98 -2.51
C ALA A 63 -5.00 8.95 -3.49
N LEU A 64 -5.85 8.32 -4.32
CA LEU A 64 -5.40 7.41 -5.38
C LEU A 64 -4.38 8.09 -6.31
N THR A 65 -4.73 9.25 -6.86
CA THR A 65 -3.83 10.02 -7.72
C THR A 65 -2.54 10.41 -6.99
N PHE A 66 -2.60 10.71 -5.69
CA PHE A 66 -1.42 11.01 -4.89
C PHE A 66 -0.50 9.78 -4.75
N TYR A 67 -1.03 8.62 -4.39
CA TYR A 67 -0.26 7.40 -4.20
C TYR A 67 0.38 6.89 -5.51
N GLU A 68 -0.37 6.92 -6.61
CA GLU A 68 0.14 6.60 -7.95
C GLU A 68 1.32 7.51 -8.33
N LYS A 69 1.20 8.83 -8.08
CA LYS A 69 2.27 9.82 -8.36
C LYS A 69 3.54 9.63 -7.52
N ILE A 70 3.47 8.92 -6.40
CA ILE A 70 4.64 8.64 -5.56
C ILE A 70 5.13 7.19 -5.71
N GLY A 71 4.56 6.44 -6.65
CA GLY A 71 5.03 5.14 -7.11
C GLY A 71 4.36 3.93 -6.45
N TYR A 72 3.20 4.11 -5.81
CA TYR A 72 2.41 2.98 -5.31
C TYR A 72 1.52 2.45 -6.43
N GLY A 73 1.39 1.13 -6.51
CA GLY A 73 0.51 0.43 -7.43
C GLY A 73 -0.36 -0.57 -6.70
N GLU A 74 -1.31 -1.20 -7.40
CA GLU A 74 -2.10 -2.30 -6.85
C GLU A 74 -1.20 -3.46 -6.43
N ASP A 75 -1.34 -3.91 -5.18
CA ASP A 75 -0.57 -5.04 -4.66
C ASP A 75 -1.13 -6.37 -5.17
N GLU A 76 -0.30 -7.42 -5.22
CA GLU A 76 -0.74 -8.78 -5.60
C GLU A 76 -1.89 -9.32 -4.75
N ILE A 77 -2.03 -8.88 -3.50
CA ILE A 77 -3.11 -9.31 -2.62
C ILE A 77 -4.39 -8.46 -2.73
N ASP A 78 -4.45 -7.48 -3.66
CA ASP A 78 -5.66 -6.69 -3.86
C ASP A 78 -6.83 -7.58 -4.33
N PRO A 79 -8.04 -7.48 -3.71
CA PRO A 79 -9.19 -8.32 -4.09
C PRO A 79 -9.58 -8.22 -5.57
N GLY A 80 -9.31 -7.08 -6.22
CA GLY A 80 -9.55 -6.89 -7.64
C GLY A 80 -8.74 -7.84 -8.53
N ARG A 81 -7.55 -8.29 -8.06
CA ARG A 81 -6.72 -9.26 -8.78
C ARG A 81 -7.26 -10.69 -8.73
N PHE A 82 -8.20 -10.95 -7.83
CA PHE A 82 -8.90 -12.25 -7.70
C PHE A 82 -10.32 -12.19 -8.28
N GLY A 83 -10.67 -11.14 -9.03
CA GLY A 83 -12.01 -10.97 -9.62
C GLY A 83 -13.10 -10.56 -8.62
N VAL A 84 -12.73 -10.13 -7.41
CA VAL A 84 -13.66 -9.63 -6.41
C VAL A 84 -13.86 -8.13 -6.63
N GLU A 85 -14.76 -7.77 -7.55
CA GLU A 85 -14.94 -6.37 -7.97
C GLU A 85 -15.78 -5.53 -6.99
N ASP A 86 -16.62 -6.16 -6.17
CA ASP A 86 -17.62 -5.51 -5.30
C ASP A 86 -17.04 -4.91 -3.99
N VAL A 87 -15.71 -4.83 -3.87
CA VAL A 87 -15.07 -4.13 -2.74
C VAL A 87 -14.92 -2.63 -2.99
N ALA A 88 -15.12 -1.82 -1.96
CA ALA A 88 -15.05 -0.35 -2.07
C ALA A 88 -13.63 0.23 -1.97
N TYR A 89 -12.59 -0.60 -1.88
CA TYR A 89 -11.21 -0.19 -1.63
C TYR A 89 -10.22 -0.87 -2.58
N LYS A 90 -8.97 -0.41 -2.55
CA LYS A 90 -7.80 -1.04 -3.15
C LYS A 90 -6.69 -1.19 -2.10
N ILE A 91 -5.92 -2.26 -2.19
CA ILE A 91 -4.65 -2.42 -1.48
C ILE A 91 -3.54 -1.98 -2.44
N LEU A 92 -2.76 -1.00 -2.01
CA LEU A 92 -1.62 -0.49 -2.77
C LEU A 92 -0.32 -0.80 -2.04
N SER A 93 0.74 -1.05 -2.80
CA SER A 93 2.09 -1.23 -2.26
C SER A 93 3.17 -0.62 -3.16
N LYS A 94 4.36 -0.47 -2.59
CA LYS A 94 5.59 -0.06 -3.25
C LYS A 94 6.76 -0.81 -2.64
N ASN A 95 7.57 -1.45 -3.49
CA ASN A 95 8.81 -2.08 -3.04
C ASN A 95 9.77 -1.01 -2.49
N VAL A 96 10.30 -1.27 -1.30
CA VAL A 96 11.25 -0.38 -0.61
C VAL A 96 12.57 -1.05 -0.32
N ALA A 97 12.69 -2.37 -0.50
CA ALA A 97 13.94 -3.11 -0.43
C ALA A 97 15.02 -2.46 -1.32
N SER A 98 16.27 -2.51 -0.84
CA SER A 98 17.43 -1.82 -1.43
C SER A 98 18.09 -2.63 -2.54
#